data_AF-A0A1V4YUT6-F1
#
_entry.id   AF-A0A1V4YUT6-F1
#
_cell.length_a   1.000
_cell.length_b   1.000
_cell.length_c   1.000
_cell.angle_alpha   90.00
_cell.angle_beta   90.00
_cell.angle_gamma   90.00
#
_symmetry.space_group_name_H-M   'P 1'
#
loop_
_entity.id
_entity.type
_entity.pdbx_description
1 polymer ?
#
loop_
_entity_poly.entity_id
_entity_poly.type
_entity_poly.pdbx_seq_one_letter_code
_entity_poly.pdbx_strand_id
1 'polypeptide(L)'
;MNTEEELCICCQHPVHIEGAPMCYYCFFRSVWGTSKYVLFKAILDNGNTPVTIKEAMELVNKLRKEIGVKPVTYRAVHDILYRYSKYYEQRKKAGTGYLLLVGKRTVPGVKKPLKTFKLSANLVKRVKTYERRWVAGFTINTKNKTGKKYVPLDLDNQRRARSIMLRMLKGEIGFYDFMLVNQKIDRPQTRCYMQNECM
;
A
#
# COMPACT_ATOMS: atom_id res chain seq x y z
N MET A 1 35.92 5.76 -18.80
CA MET A 1 35.39 4.94 -17.67
C MET A 1 33.91 4.74 -17.90
N ASN A 2 33.49 3.54 -18.31
CA ASN A 2 32.07 3.17 -18.30
C ASN A 2 31.73 2.77 -16.87
N THR A 3 31.29 3.72 -16.05
CA THR A 3 30.52 3.36 -14.86
C THR A 3 29.18 2.84 -15.36
N GLU A 4 28.99 1.51 -15.32
CA GLU A 4 27.67 0.92 -15.55
C GLU A 4 26.68 1.62 -14.63
N GLU A 5 25.76 2.40 -15.20
CA GLU A 5 24.71 3.04 -14.43
C GLU A 5 23.85 1.95 -13.79
N GLU A 6 23.82 1.89 -12.46
CA GLU A 6 22.96 0.96 -11.75
C GLU A 6 21.50 1.19 -12.18
N LEU A 7 20.85 0.12 -12.67
CA LEU A 7 19.47 0.19 -13.14
C LEU A 7 18.49 -0.17 -12.03
N CYS A 8 17.40 0.59 -11.95
CA CYS A 8 16.36 0.35 -10.97
C CYS A 8 15.69 -1.00 -11.22
N ILE A 9 15.67 -1.87 -10.21
CA ILE A 9 15.10 -3.23 -10.29
C ILE A 9 13.64 -3.26 -10.74
N CYS A 10 12.91 -2.15 -10.57
CA CYS A 10 11.51 -2.02 -10.93
C CYS A 10 11.27 -1.47 -12.33
N CYS A 11 11.95 -0.39 -12.72
CA CYS A 11 11.67 0.32 -13.98
C CYS A 11 12.79 0.23 -15.02
N GLN A 12 13.94 -0.36 -14.69
CA GLN A 12 15.12 -0.46 -15.56
C GLN A 12 15.61 0.90 -16.08
N HIS A 13 15.36 1.96 -15.31
CA HIS A 13 15.93 3.29 -15.54
C HIS A 13 17.02 3.55 -14.51
N PRO A 14 17.95 4.49 -14.77
CA PRO A 14 19.03 4.80 -13.85
C PRO A 14 18.53 5.06 -12.42
N VAL A 15 19.27 4.49 -11.46
CA VAL A 15 19.15 4.76 -10.03
C VAL A 15 19.75 6.13 -9.74
N HIS A 16 19.06 6.91 -8.90
CA HIS A 16 19.53 8.23 -8.46
C HIS A 16 19.68 8.30 -6.93
N ILE A 17 19.56 7.16 -6.25
CA ILE A 17 19.68 7.03 -4.80
C ILE A 17 20.87 6.11 -4.54
N GLU A 18 21.96 6.67 -4.06
CA GLU A 18 23.17 5.91 -3.73
C GLU A 18 22.85 4.80 -2.72
N GLY A 19 23.32 3.58 -2.99
CA GLY A 19 23.11 2.41 -2.13
C GLY A 19 21.67 1.87 -2.09
N ALA A 20 20.78 2.32 -2.98
CA ALA A 20 19.42 1.78 -3.07
C ALA A 20 19.16 1.18 -4.46
N PRO A 21 18.60 -0.03 -4.57
CA PRO A 21 18.36 -0.69 -5.86
C PRO A 21 17.16 -0.09 -6.63
N MET A 22 16.64 1.06 -6.20
CA MET A 22 15.46 1.70 -6.76
C MET A 22 15.67 3.19 -7.01
N CYS A 23 15.13 3.69 -8.12
CA CYS A 23 15.03 5.12 -8.36
C CYS A 23 13.99 5.78 -7.43
N TYR A 24 14.07 7.11 -7.29
CA TYR A 24 13.12 7.91 -6.50
C TYR A 24 11.65 7.61 -6.84
N TYR A 25 11.33 7.48 -8.13
CA TYR A 25 9.97 7.17 -8.57
C TYR A 25 9.43 5.89 -7.92
N CYS A 26 10.19 4.81 -8.03
CA CYS A 26 9.80 3.49 -7.52
C CYS A 26 9.84 3.44 -5.99
N PHE A 27 10.79 4.13 -5.36
CA PHE A 27 10.87 4.27 -3.91
C PHE A 27 9.63 4.99 -3.34
N PHE A 28 9.31 6.19 -3.84
CA PHE A 28 8.14 6.94 -3.36
C PHE A 28 6.84 6.15 -3.53
N ARG A 29 6.73 5.45 -4.66
CA ARG A 29 5.56 4.64 -4.98
C ARG A 29 5.39 3.45 -4.03
N SER A 30 6.47 2.73 -3.72
CA SER A 30 6.45 1.55 -2.83
C SER A 30 6.28 1.90 -1.34
N VAL A 31 6.54 3.15 -0.94
CA VAL A 31 6.36 3.62 0.45
C VAL A 31 4.96 4.20 0.69
N TRP A 32 4.46 5.05 -0.21
CA TRP A 32 3.31 5.90 0.10
C TRP A 32 1.96 5.19 -0.11
N GLY A 33 1.35 4.77 1.00
CA GLY A 33 -0.01 4.24 0.99
C GLY A 33 -0.13 2.78 0.55
N THR A 34 1.01 2.11 0.37
CA THR A 34 1.11 0.67 0.09
C THR A 34 0.48 -0.18 1.18
N SER A 35 0.87 0.02 2.45
CA SER A 35 0.42 -0.85 3.55
C SER A 35 -1.10 -0.82 3.75
N LYS A 36 -1.73 0.37 3.61
CA LYS A 36 -3.20 0.48 3.66
C LYS A 36 -3.88 -0.14 2.44
N TYR A 37 -3.28 0.00 1.26
CA TYR A 37 -3.83 -0.59 0.04
C TYR A 37 -3.81 -2.11 0.15
N VAL A 38 -2.68 -2.70 0.54
CA VAL A 38 -2.53 -4.15 0.75
C VAL A 38 -3.58 -4.66 1.72
N LEU A 39 -3.78 -3.98 2.85
CA LEU A 39 -4.81 -4.35 3.82
C LEU A 39 -6.22 -4.34 3.21
N PHE A 40 -6.59 -3.26 2.51
CA PHE A 40 -7.93 -3.17 1.92
C PHE A 40 -8.11 -4.16 0.79
N LYS A 41 -7.09 -4.36 -0.04
CA LYS A 41 -7.11 -5.32 -1.14
C LYS A 41 -7.21 -6.76 -0.60
N ALA A 42 -6.50 -7.12 0.47
CA ALA A 42 -6.64 -8.41 1.14
C ALA A 42 -8.07 -8.69 1.62
N ILE A 43 -8.73 -7.67 2.18
CA ILE A 43 -10.15 -7.76 2.60
C ILE A 43 -11.07 -7.92 1.38
N LEU A 44 -10.80 -7.20 0.28
CA LEU A 44 -11.58 -7.31 -0.96
C LEU A 44 -11.43 -8.67 -1.62
N ASP A 45 -10.21 -9.20 -1.69
CA ASP A 45 -9.90 -10.50 -2.29
C ASP A 45 -10.53 -11.63 -1.46
N ASN A 46 -10.77 -11.40 -0.16
CA ASN A 46 -11.60 -12.23 0.70
C ASN A 46 -13.11 -11.93 0.58
N GLY A 47 -13.58 -11.50 -0.60
CA GLY A 47 -15.00 -11.24 -0.88
C GLY A 47 -15.61 -10.02 -0.16
N ASN A 48 -14.78 -9.15 0.45
CA ASN A 48 -15.23 -8.02 1.26
C ASN A 48 -16.19 -8.44 2.41
N THR A 49 -15.97 -9.61 2.99
CA THR A 49 -16.69 -10.04 4.20
C THR A 49 -16.21 -9.23 5.42
N PRO A 50 -17.05 -8.98 6.44
CA PRO A 50 -16.60 -8.33 7.66
C PRO A 50 -15.53 -9.14 8.38
N VAL A 51 -14.41 -8.51 8.72
CA VAL A 51 -13.26 -9.15 9.38
C VAL A 51 -12.92 -8.46 10.71
N THR A 52 -12.42 -9.23 11.67
CA THR A 52 -11.75 -8.73 12.87
C THR A 52 -10.32 -8.29 12.55
N ILE A 53 -9.64 -7.63 13.50
CA ILE A 53 -8.24 -7.22 13.32
C ILE A 53 -7.34 -8.45 13.13
N LYS A 54 -7.58 -9.53 13.87
CA LYS A 54 -6.78 -10.76 13.77
C LYS A 54 -6.94 -11.41 12.39
N GLU A 55 -8.17 -11.56 11.91
CA GLU A 55 -8.42 -12.10 10.57
C GLU A 55 -7.84 -11.21 9.47
N ALA A 56 -7.98 -9.88 9.59
CA ALA A 56 -7.39 -8.95 8.64
C ALA A 56 -5.85 -9.05 8.61
N MET A 57 -5.21 -9.26 9.76
CA MET A 57 -3.78 -9.52 9.87
C MET A 57 -3.39 -10.84 9.20
N GLU A 58 -4.15 -11.91 9.42
CA GLU A 58 -3.91 -13.22 8.79
C GLU A 58 -4.03 -13.13 7.26
N LEU A 59 -5.04 -12.44 6.73
CA LEU A 59 -5.21 -12.21 5.28
C LEU A 59 -4.01 -11.47 4.68
N VAL A 60 -3.56 -10.40 5.32
CA VAL A 60 -2.38 -9.63 4.84
C VAL A 60 -1.11 -10.47 4.95
N ASN A 61 -0.92 -11.21 6.04
CA ASN A 61 0.28 -12.03 6.24
C ASN A 61 0.34 -13.21 5.28
N LYS A 62 -0.80 -13.76 4.86
CA LYS A 62 -0.86 -14.76 3.78
C LYS A 62 -0.26 -14.18 2.48
N LEU A 63 -0.75 -13.02 2.03
CA LEU A 63 -0.23 -12.35 0.83
C LEU A 63 1.26 -12.02 0.96
N ARG A 64 1.71 -11.55 2.13
CA ARG A 64 3.12 -11.18 2.35
C ARG A 64 4.04 -12.40 2.34
N LYS A 65 3.58 -13.53 2.89
CA LYS A 65 4.33 -14.79 2.89
C LYS A 65 4.57 -15.30 1.47
N GLU A 66 3.55 -15.24 0.61
CA GLU A 66 3.63 -15.68 -0.80
C GLU A 66 4.73 -14.95 -1.59
N ILE A 67 5.04 -13.70 -1.23
CA ILE A 67 6.08 -12.89 -1.87
C ILE A 67 7.37 -12.77 -1.05
N GLY A 68 7.52 -13.52 0.05
CA GLY A 68 8.74 -13.49 0.87
C GLY A 68 8.97 -12.20 1.66
N VAL A 69 7.90 -11.49 2.05
CA VAL A 69 7.97 -10.26 2.85
C VAL A 69 7.64 -10.56 4.32
N LYS A 70 8.38 -9.94 5.25
CA LYS A 70 8.16 -10.09 6.72
C LYS A 70 6.71 -9.80 7.11
N PRO A 71 6.12 -10.58 8.04
CA PRO A 71 4.73 -10.40 8.46
C PRO A 71 4.51 -9.05 9.15
N VAL A 72 3.29 -8.51 9.05
CA VAL A 72 2.83 -7.35 9.83
C VAL A 72 2.30 -7.77 11.19
N THR A 73 2.42 -6.86 12.16
CA THR A 73 1.92 -7.05 13.52
C THR A 73 0.45 -6.69 13.65
N TYR A 74 -0.19 -7.23 14.69
CA TYR A 74 -1.57 -6.87 15.07
C TYR A 74 -1.75 -5.36 15.24
N ARG A 75 -0.78 -4.70 15.90
CA ARG A 75 -0.80 -3.25 16.14
C ARG A 75 -0.81 -2.45 14.84
N ALA A 76 0.01 -2.82 13.86
CA ALA A 76 0.05 -2.13 12.57
C ALA A 76 -1.30 -2.21 11.84
N VAL A 77 -1.96 -3.37 11.86
CA VAL A 77 -3.29 -3.55 11.26
C VAL A 77 -4.35 -2.77 12.03
N HIS A 78 -4.32 -2.84 13.36
CA HIS A 78 -5.20 -2.07 14.24
C HIS A 78 -5.15 -0.58 13.91
N ASP A 79 -3.95 0.01 13.81
CA ASP A 79 -3.79 1.45 13.63
C ASP A 79 -4.37 1.95 12.29
N ILE A 80 -4.25 1.14 11.23
CA ILE A 80 -4.87 1.45 9.94
C ILE A 80 -6.40 1.37 10.06
N LEU A 81 -6.94 0.26 10.56
CA LEU A 81 -8.40 0.08 10.67
C LEU A 81 -9.04 1.12 11.60
N TYR A 82 -8.38 1.43 12.72
CA TYR A 82 -8.81 2.46 13.65
C TYR A 82 -8.86 3.84 12.98
N ARG A 83 -7.78 4.25 12.30
CA ARG A 83 -7.72 5.55 11.61
C ARG A 83 -8.85 5.72 10.58
N TYR A 84 -9.19 4.67 9.84
CA TYR A 84 -10.23 4.71 8.80
C TYR A 84 -11.65 4.47 9.31
N SER A 85 -11.81 4.05 10.57
CA SER A 85 -13.11 3.82 11.21
C SER A 85 -13.45 4.81 12.32
N LYS A 86 -12.49 5.64 12.77
CA LYS A 86 -12.62 6.58 13.91
C LYS A 86 -13.92 7.39 13.88
N TYR A 87 -14.31 7.86 12.70
CA TYR A 87 -15.48 8.73 12.51
C TYR A 87 -16.70 8.02 11.93
N TYR A 88 -16.73 6.68 11.94
CA TYR A 88 -17.79 5.90 11.29
C TYR A 88 -19.19 6.28 11.79
N GLU A 89 -19.44 6.29 13.11
CA GLU A 89 -20.77 6.58 13.66
C GLU A 89 -21.25 8.00 13.32
N GLN A 90 -20.36 8.98 13.39
CA GLN A 90 -20.66 10.38 13.04
C GLN A 90 -21.00 10.51 11.55
N ARG A 91 -20.19 9.89 10.68
CA ARG A 91 -20.35 9.88 9.22
C ARG A 91 -21.61 9.13 8.78
N LYS A 92 -21.94 8.03 9.46
CA LYS A 92 -23.18 7.28 9.26
C LYS A 92 -24.40 8.12 9.60
N LYS A 93 -24.43 8.78 10.76
CA LYS A 93 -25.54 9.67 11.17
C LYS A 93 -25.71 10.85 10.21
N ALA A 94 -24.61 11.45 9.78
CA ALA A 94 -24.63 12.56 8.82
C ALA A 94 -24.93 12.12 7.37
N GLY A 95 -25.09 10.82 7.09
CA GLY A 95 -25.27 10.31 5.73
C GLY A 95 -24.07 10.51 4.79
N THR A 96 -22.88 10.84 5.31
CA THR A 96 -21.73 11.19 4.47
C THR A 96 -20.54 10.24 4.62
N GLY A 97 -20.05 9.69 3.51
CA GLY A 97 -18.61 9.48 3.27
C GLY A 97 -17.78 8.58 4.21
N TYR A 98 -18.36 7.59 4.91
CA TYR A 98 -17.56 6.63 5.68
C TYR A 98 -16.79 5.65 4.76
N LEU A 99 -15.59 5.24 5.20
CA LEU A 99 -14.70 4.37 4.42
C LEU A 99 -14.77 2.91 4.86
N LEU A 100 -14.97 2.67 6.16
CA LEU A 100 -15.18 1.34 6.72
C LEU A 100 -16.56 1.27 7.37
N LEU A 101 -17.25 0.15 7.17
CA LEU A 101 -18.40 -0.25 7.95
C LEU A 101 -17.89 -0.97 9.20
N VAL A 102 -18.38 -0.54 10.35
CA VAL A 102 -18.05 -1.15 11.64
C VAL A 102 -19.24 -1.96 12.12
N GLY A 103 -18.97 -3.21 12.51
CA GLY A 103 -19.92 -4.10 13.14
C GLY A 103 -19.37 -4.75 14.40
N LYS A 104 -20.13 -5.70 14.95
CA LYS A 104 -19.72 -6.58 16.03
C LYS A 104 -20.03 -8.03 15.65
N ARG A 105 -19.18 -8.96 16.05
CA ARG A 105 -19.39 -10.40 15.86
C ARG A 105 -18.98 -11.16 17.13
N THR A 106 -19.85 -12.04 17.58
CA THR A 106 -19.53 -12.99 18.66
C THR A 106 -18.61 -14.06 18.11
N VAL A 107 -17.49 -14.32 18.80
CA VAL A 107 -16.51 -15.33 18.41
C VAL A 107 -16.45 -16.37 19.52
N PRO A 108 -16.55 -17.69 19.20
CA PRO A 108 -16.43 -18.74 20.21
C PRO A 108 -15.15 -18.58 21.04
N GLY A 109 -15.26 -18.74 22.36
CA GLY A 109 -14.13 -18.57 23.29
C GLY A 109 -13.76 -17.12 23.64
N VAL A 110 -14.44 -16.11 23.09
CA VAL A 110 -14.20 -14.70 23.43
C VAL A 110 -15.38 -14.12 24.20
N LYS A 111 -15.14 -13.65 25.44
CA LYS A 111 -16.18 -13.16 26.36
C LYS A 111 -16.98 -11.96 25.83
N LYS A 112 -16.37 -11.10 25.01
CA LYS A 112 -17.01 -9.89 24.47
C LYS A 112 -17.05 -9.95 22.94
N PRO A 113 -18.15 -9.53 22.29
CA PRO A 113 -18.20 -9.41 20.83
C PRO A 113 -17.05 -8.57 20.30
N LEU A 114 -16.38 -9.07 19.26
CA LEU A 114 -15.27 -8.38 18.62
C LEU A 114 -15.76 -7.38 17.58
N LYS A 115 -15.05 -6.27 17.45
CA LYS A 115 -15.30 -5.29 16.40
C LYS A 115 -14.92 -5.87 15.04
N THR A 116 -15.80 -5.74 14.06
CA THR A 116 -15.56 -6.15 12.67
C THR A 116 -15.54 -4.96 11.73
N PHE A 117 -14.84 -5.12 10.61
CA PHE A 117 -14.59 -4.10 9.61
C PHE A 117 -14.89 -4.65 8.23
N LYS A 118 -15.65 -3.89 7.44
CA LYS A 118 -15.93 -4.17 6.02
C LYS A 118 -15.68 -2.90 5.22
N LEU A 119 -15.20 -3.01 3.99
CA LEU A 119 -15.00 -1.82 3.16
C LEU A 119 -16.34 -1.27 2.69
N SER A 120 -16.53 0.05 2.79
CA SER A 120 -17.69 0.72 2.19
C SER A 120 -17.59 0.74 0.67
N ALA A 121 -18.72 0.90 -0.01
CA ALA A 121 -18.76 1.05 -1.47
C ALA A 121 -17.83 2.17 -1.96
N ASN A 122 -17.72 3.26 -1.20
CA ASN A 122 -16.81 4.37 -1.50
C ASN A 122 -15.35 3.97 -1.38
N LEU A 123 -14.98 3.20 -0.34
CA LEU A 123 -13.61 2.71 -0.21
C LEU A 123 -13.30 1.65 -1.27
N VAL A 124 -14.23 0.76 -1.62
CA VAL A 124 -14.07 -0.20 -2.72
C VAL A 124 -13.77 0.52 -4.04
N LYS A 125 -14.53 1.58 -4.38
CA LYS A 125 -14.27 2.41 -5.57
C LYS A 125 -12.87 3.02 -5.52
N ARG A 126 -12.43 3.53 -4.36
CA ARG A 126 -11.07 4.09 -4.18
C ARG A 126 -9.98 3.03 -4.37
N VAL A 127 -10.15 1.83 -3.83
CA VAL A 127 -9.20 0.72 -4.00
C VAL A 127 -9.08 0.33 -5.47
N LYS A 128 -10.21 0.22 -6.20
CA LYS A 128 -10.20 -0.03 -7.65
C LYS A 128 -9.47 1.07 -8.43
N THR A 129 -9.67 2.34 -8.08
CA THR A 129 -8.93 3.45 -8.71
C THR A 129 -7.43 3.35 -8.43
N TYR A 130 -7.04 2.98 -7.20
CA TYR A 130 -5.63 2.78 -6.85
C TYR A 130 -5.03 1.62 -7.64
N GLU A 131 -5.73 0.49 -7.72
CA GLU A 131 -5.31 -0.68 -8.50
C GLU A 131 -5.07 -0.32 -9.96
N ARG A 132 -6.01 0.39 -10.61
CA ARG A 132 -5.83 0.86 -12.00
C ARG A 132 -4.59 1.74 -12.16
N ARG A 133 -4.35 2.67 -11.24
CA ARG A 133 -3.15 3.51 -11.26
C ARG A 133 -1.89 2.68 -11.09
N TRP A 134 -1.90 1.71 -10.18
CA TRP A 134 -0.76 0.81 -9.99
C TRP A 134 -0.46 -0.01 -11.24
N VAL A 135 -1.48 -0.63 -11.83
CA VAL A 135 -1.29 -1.42 -13.07
C VAL A 135 -0.72 -0.53 -14.18
N ALA A 136 -1.19 0.71 -14.30
CA ALA A 136 -0.69 1.67 -15.27
C ALA A 136 0.68 2.29 -14.91
N GLY A 137 1.34 1.80 -13.87
CA GLY A 137 2.67 2.26 -13.50
C GLY A 137 2.70 3.56 -12.67
N PHE A 138 1.55 4.17 -12.36
CA PHE A 138 1.44 5.47 -11.70
C PHE A 138 1.45 5.42 -10.17
N THR A 139 1.86 6.53 -9.55
CA THR A 139 1.76 6.73 -8.09
C THR A 139 0.31 6.93 -7.64
N ILE A 140 0.00 6.49 -6.40
CA ILE A 140 -1.36 6.62 -5.84
C ILE A 140 -1.72 8.09 -5.55
N ASN A 141 -0.74 8.88 -5.09
CA ASN A 141 -0.92 10.27 -4.67
C ASN A 141 -0.15 11.24 -5.57
N THR A 142 -0.84 12.28 -6.02
CA THR A 142 -0.27 13.37 -6.85
C THR A 142 0.04 14.64 -6.03
N LYS A 143 -0.25 14.62 -4.72
CA LYS A 143 -0.02 15.72 -3.79
C LYS A 143 0.68 15.17 -2.55
N ASN A 144 1.86 15.69 -2.22
CA ASN A 144 2.46 15.46 -0.90
C ASN A 144 1.78 16.38 0.13
N LYS A 145 1.92 16.05 1.42
CA LYS A 145 1.36 16.86 2.53
C LYS A 145 2.01 18.25 2.66
N THR A 146 3.12 18.49 1.98
CA THR A 146 3.87 19.76 2.03
C THR A 146 3.47 20.76 0.94
N GLY A 147 2.39 20.49 0.19
CA GLY A 147 1.88 21.40 -0.85
C GLY A 147 2.68 21.41 -2.15
N LYS A 148 3.87 20.79 -2.18
CA LYS A 148 4.65 20.57 -3.41
C LYS A 148 3.92 19.54 -4.27
N LYS A 149 3.30 19.98 -5.37
CA LYS A 149 2.74 19.08 -6.37
C LYS A 149 3.87 18.19 -6.90
N TYR A 150 3.83 16.91 -6.58
CA TYR A 150 4.58 15.93 -7.36
C TYR A 150 3.91 15.93 -8.73
N VAL A 151 4.56 16.48 -9.76
CA VAL A 151 3.99 16.52 -11.11
C VAL A 151 4.03 15.07 -11.62
N PRO A 152 2.90 14.36 -11.63
CA PRO A 152 2.87 12.93 -11.97
C PRO A 152 3.12 12.69 -13.47
N LEU A 153 3.17 13.79 -14.23
CA LEU A 153 3.15 13.85 -15.68
C LEU A 153 4.42 14.49 -16.25
N ASP A 154 5.48 14.64 -15.46
CA ASP A 154 6.78 14.92 -16.08
C ASP A 154 7.17 13.75 -17.00
N LEU A 155 7.78 14.06 -18.16
CA LEU A 155 8.04 13.09 -19.23
C LEU A 155 8.87 11.90 -18.71
N ASP A 156 9.81 12.13 -17.80
CA ASP A 156 10.62 11.07 -17.18
C ASP A 156 9.76 10.12 -16.34
N ASN A 157 8.87 10.66 -15.51
CA ASN A 157 7.94 9.86 -14.70
C ASN A 157 6.97 9.04 -15.56
N GLN A 158 6.53 9.58 -16.70
CA GLN A 158 5.69 8.84 -17.65
C GLN A 158 6.46 7.68 -18.31
N ARG A 159 7.72 7.89 -18.70
CA ARG A 159 8.60 6.84 -19.25
C ARG A 159 8.83 5.71 -18.24
N ARG A 160 9.11 6.06 -16.98
CA ARG A 160 9.25 5.11 -15.87
C ARG A 160 7.95 4.33 -15.61
N ALA A 161 6.81 5.01 -15.56
CA ALA A 161 5.50 4.38 -15.39
C ALA A 161 5.21 3.38 -16.51
N ARG A 162 5.42 3.78 -17.78
CA ARG A 162 5.23 2.91 -18.95
C ARG A 162 6.13 1.68 -18.90
N SER A 163 7.38 1.84 -18.48
CA SER A 163 8.32 0.73 -18.36
C SER A 163 7.88 -0.28 -17.31
N ILE A 164 7.41 0.19 -16.15
CA ILE A 164 6.84 -0.69 -15.12
C ILE A 164 5.61 -1.43 -15.66
N MET A 165 4.68 -0.71 -16.30
CA MET A 165 3.48 -1.30 -16.88
C MET A 165 3.82 -2.41 -17.89
N LEU A 166 4.77 -2.17 -18.80
CA LEU A 166 5.20 -3.17 -19.78
C LEU A 166 5.81 -4.41 -19.12
N ARG A 167 6.62 -4.23 -18.08
CA ARG A 167 7.21 -5.36 -17.34
C ARG A 167 6.15 -6.16 -16.57
N MET A 168 5.15 -5.50 -16.00
CA MET A 168 4.00 -6.18 -15.37
C MET A 168 3.19 -6.97 -16.41
N LEU A 169 2.95 -6.39 -17.60
CA LEU A 169 2.23 -7.08 -18.69
C LEU A 169 2.99 -8.31 -19.21
N LYS A 170 4.33 -8.25 -19.24
CA LYS A 170 5.19 -9.38 -19.62
C LYS A 170 5.35 -10.43 -18.50
N GLY A 171 4.79 -10.20 -17.31
CA GLY A 171 4.96 -11.08 -16.16
C GLY A 171 6.34 -11.03 -15.51
N GLU A 172 7.21 -10.10 -15.92
CA GLU A 172 8.56 -9.93 -15.36
C GLU A 172 8.53 -9.42 -13.91
N ILE A 173 7.45 -8.74 -13.52
CA ILE A 173 7.25 -8.26 -12.16
C ILE A 173 5.80 -8.45 -11.73
N GLY A 174 5.59 -9.19 -10.63
CA GLY A 174 4.28 -9.36 -10.00
C GLY A 174 3.77 -8.07 -9.35
N PHE A 175 2.45 -7.92 -9.29
CA PHE A 175 1.79 -6.73 -8.71
C PHE A 175 2.23 -6.47 -7.26
N TYR A 176 2.18 -7.49 -6.42
CA TYR A 176 2.57 -7.40 -5.01
C TYR A 176 4.09 -7.36 -4.81
N ASP A 177 4.84 -8.05 -5.66
CA ASP A 177 6.31 -8.02 -5.65
C ASP A 177 6.84 -6.61 -5.87
N PHE A 178 6.29 -5.91 -6.86
CA PHE A 178 6.63 -4.53 -7.12
C PHE A 178 6.15 -3.60 -5.99
N MET A 179 4.90 -3.75 -5.54
CA MET A 179 4.33 -2.83 -4.56
C MET A 179 5.06 -2.89 -3.21
N LEU A 180 5.52 -4.09 -2.80
CA LEU A 180 6.21 -4.32 -1.53
C LEU A 180 7.73 -4.47 -1.67
N VAL A 181 8.28 -4.14 -2.85
CA VAL A 181 9.70 -4.26 -3.17
C VAL A 181 10.61 -3.61 -2.13
N ASN A 182 10.23 -2.45 -1.59
CA ASN A 182 11.01 -1.74 -0.56
C ASN A 182 11.10 -2.48 0.77
N GLN A 183 10.17 -3.42 1.00
CA GLN A 183 10.12 -4.25 2.20
C GLN A 183 10.82 -5.60 2.00
N LYS A 184 11.22 -5.92 0.76
CA LYS A 184 12.05 -7.08 0.42
C LYS A 184 13.55 -6.77 0.44
N ILE A 185 13.91 -5.54 0.09
CA ILE A 185 15.31 -5.13 0.06
C ILE A 185 15.78 -4.98 1.51
N ASP A 186 16.69 -5.86 1.94
CA ASP A 186 17.44 -5.66 3.17
C ASP A 186 18.27 -4.39 3.01
N ARG A 187 17.82 -3.32 3.65
CA ARG A 187 18.61 -2.09 3.70
C ARG A 187 19.63 -2.25 4.82
N PRO A 188 20.93 -2.00 4.58
CA PRO A 188 21.78 -1.52 5.68
C PRO A 188 21.07 -0.30 6.26
N GLN A 189 21.07 -0.15 7.58
CA GLN A 189 20.38 0.91 8.31
C GLN A 189 20.76 2.31 7.79
N THR A 190 20.14 2.75 6.70
CA THR A 190 20.24 4.13 6.23
C THR A 190 19.46 4.96 7.23
N ARG A 191 20.21 5.52 8.17
CA ARG A 191 19.81 6.62 9.06
C ARG A 191 18.86 7.55 8.30
N CYS A 192 17.70 7.79 8.90
CA CYS A 192 16.96 9.05 8.79
C CYS A 192 16.71 9.60 7.37
N TYR A 193 15.93 8.90 6.54
CA TYR A 193 15.10 9.57 5.51
C TYR A 193 13.58 9.46 5.80
N MET A 194 13.22 8.80 6.91
CA MET A 194 11.83 8.56 7.34
C MET A 194 11.51 9.16 8.71
N GLN A 195 12.06 10.34 9.05
CA GLN A 195 11.47 11.15 10.11
C GLN A 195 10.23 11.88 9.57
N ASN A 196 9.12 11.13 9.51
CA ASN A 196 7.76 11.63 9.73
C ASN A 196 6.79 10.50 10.14
N GLU A 197 7.33 9.40 10.69
CA GLU A 197 6.58 8.41 11.48
C GLU A 197 7.04 8.39 12.96
N CYS A 198 7.65 9.49 13.42
CA CYS A 198 7.64 9.89 14.83
C CYS A 198 6.85 11.20 14.93
N MET A 199 5.52 11.12 14.81
CA MET A 199 4.49 12.00 15.40
C MET A 199 3.09 11.61 14.87
#